data_AF-A0A916ST26-F1
#
_entry.id   AF-A0A916ST26-F1
#
_cell.length_a   1.000
_cell.length_b   1.000
_cell.length_c   1.000
_cell.angle_alpha   90.00
_cell.angle_beta   90.00
_cell.angle_gamma   90.00
#
_symmetry.space_group_name_H-M   'P 1'
#
loop_
_entity.id
_entity.type
_entity.pdbx_description
1 polymer ?
#
loop_
_entity_poly.entity_id
_entity_poly.type
_entity_poly.pdbx_seq_one_letter_code
_entity_poly.pdbx_strand_id
1 'polypeptide(L)' 'MARCISCSAELQPAWKFCIYCGQKVEAVPAAIRPDVTEDAPRGHVTALALFGWGLGGLLAAITVVAVVVLNL' A
#
# COMPACT_ATOMS: atom_id res chain seq x y z
N MET A 1 -31.64 13.82 -4.23
CA MET A 1 -32.36 12.76 -3.51
C MET A 1 -31.86 11.45 -4.08
N ALA A 2 -30.98 10.76 -3.35
CA ALA A 2 -30.38 9.50 -3.80
C ALA A 2 -31.22 8.34 -3.26
N ARG A 3 -31.33 7.23 -4.00
CA ARG A 3 -32.07 6.03 -3.55
C ARG A 3 -31.16 4.82 -3.50
N CYS A 4 -31.46 3.89 -2.60
CA CYS A 4 -30.70 2.65 -2.45
C CYS A 4 -30.87 1.79 -3.70
N ILE A 5 -29.77 1.30 -4.28
CA ILE A 5 -29.83 0.39 -5.44
C ILE A 5 -30.48 -0.95 -5.11
N SER A 6 -30.45 -1.39 -3.85
CA SER A 6 -30.94 -2.71 -3.46
C SER A 6 -32.38 -2.72 -2.95
N CYS A 7 -32.82 -1.67 -2.27
CA CYS A 7 -34.17 -1.62 -1.68
C CYS A 7 -34.99 -0.39 -2.08
N SER A 8 -34.44 0.50 -2.91
CA SER A 8 -35.07 1.74 -3.40
C SER A 8 -35.47 2.77 -2.33
N ALA A 9 -35.16 2.54 -1.04
CA ALA A 9 -35.39 3.49 0.03
C ALA A 9 -34.59 4.79 -0.19
N GLU A 10 -35.10 5.90 0.33
CA GLU A 10 -34.45 7.22 0.24
C GLU A 10 -33.17 7.25 1.09
N LEU A 11 -32.07 7.71 0.50
CA LEU A 11 -30.74 7.80 1.12
C LEU A 11 -30.41 9.24 1.45
N GLN A 12 -30.01 9.46 2.70
CA GLN A 12 -29.43 10.74 3.10
C GLN A 12 -27.96 10.82 2.65
N PRO A 13 -27.48 12.01 2.27
CA PRO A 13 -26.14 12.21 1.71
C PRO A 13 -24.99 11.91 2.68
N ALA A 14 -25.27 11.78 3.99
CA ALA A 14 -24.29 11.43 5.03
C ALA A 14 -24.19 9.90 5.29
N TRP A 15 -25.06 9.08 4.70
CA TRP A 15 -25.14 7.66 5.02
C TRP A 15 -24.12 6.82 4.26
N LYS A 16 -23.25 6.13 5.00
CA LYS A 16 -22.25 5.18 4.45
C LYS A 16 -22.87 3.83 4.07
N PHE A 17 -24.02 3.50 4.64
CA PHE A 17 -24.79 2.28 4.41
C PHE A 17 -26.28 2.60 4.48
N CYS A 18 -27.11 1.87 3.75
CA CYS A 18 -28.56 1.98 3.83
C CYS A 18 -29.05 1.38 5.16
N ILE A 19 -29.70 2.18 6.01
CA ILE A 19 -30.21 1.71 7.32
C ILE A 19 -31.35 0.69 7.20
N TYR A 20 -32.01 0.61 6.04
CA TYR A 20 -33.16 -0.26 5.83
C TYR A 20 -32.79 -1.67 5.36
N CYS A 21 -31.71 -1.81 4.59
CA CYS A 21 -31.30 -3.12 4.04
C CYS A 21 -29.82 -3.47 4.24
N GLY A 22 -29.01 -2.57 4.81
CA GLY A 22 -27.59 -2.78 5.09
C GLY A 22 -26.65 -2.60 3.88
N GLN A 23 -27.17 -2.32 2.68
CA GLN A 23 -26.32 -2.18 1.48
C GLN A 23 -25.33 -1.01 1.63
N LYS A 24 -24.07 -1.23 1.24
CA LYS A 24 -23.03 -0.20 1.26
C LYS A 24 -23.30 0.88 0.22
N VAL A 25 -23.05 2.14 0.60
CA VAL A 25 -23.17 3.29 -0.28
C VAL A 25 -21.75 3.78 -0.58
N GLU A 26 -21.31 3.65 -1.84
CA GLU A 26 -19.89 3.74 -2.20
C GLU A 26 -19.31 5.17 -2.19
N ALA A 27 -20.15 6.21 -2.15
CA ALA A 27 -19.68 7.60 -2.11
C ALA A 27 -20.56 8.45 -1.18
N VAL A 28 -20.02 8.77 -0.01
CA VAL A 28 -20.59 9.79 0.89
C VAL A 28 -19.85 11.10 0.63
N PRO A 29 -20.43 12.06 -0.10
CA PRO A 29 -19.76 13.30 -0.48
C PRO A 29 -19.43 14.21 0.73
N ALA A 30 -20.07 13.98 1.88
CA ALA A 30 -19.87 14.74 3.11
C ALA A 30 -18.86 14.13 4.08
N ALA A 31 -18.25 12.98 3.76
CA ALA A 31 -17.23 12.41 4.61
C ALA A 31 -15.90 13.11 4.35
N ILE A 32 -15.45 13.95 5.29
CA ILE A 32 -14.05 14.38 5.38
C ILE A 32 -13.24 13.11 5.69
N ARG A 33 -12.85 12.39 4.64
CA ARG A 33 -11.80 11.41 4.72
C ARG A 33 -10.54 12.22 4.41
N PRO A 34 -9.63 12.48 5.37
CA PRO A 34 -8.26 12.74 4.96
C PRO A 34 -7.92 11.62 3.99
N ASP A 35 -7.53 12.03 2.79
CA ASP A 35 -7.01 11.15 1.78
C ASP A 35 -6.09 10.15 2.45
N VAL A 36 -6.27 8.89 2.09
CA VAL A 36 -5.38 7.83 2.51
C VAL A 36 -4.00 8.23 1.99
N THR A 37 -3.21 8.94 2.80
CA THR A 37 -1.77 8.93 2.65
C THR A 37 -1.40 7.47 2.84
N GLU A 38 -1.18 6.77 1.73
CA GLU A 38 -0.43 5.52 1.68
C GLU A 38 1.03 5.81 2.08
N ASP A 39 1.22 6.39 3.27
CA ASP A 39 2.50 6.60 3.94
C ASP A 39 2.47 5.85 5.26
N ALA A 40 2.12 4.56 5.19
CA ALA A 40 2.75 3.62 6.08
C ALA A 40 4.25 3.62 5.71
N PRO A 41 5.18 3.73 6.68
CA PRO A 41 6.59 3.59 6.36
C PRO A 41 6.75 2.21 5.75
N ARG A 42 7.06 2.15 4.45
CA ARG A 42 7.34 0.92 3.72
C ARG A 42 8.64 0.33 4.27
N GLY A 43 8.57 -0.30 5.43
CA GLY A 43 9.63 -1.09 6.06
C GLY A 43 9.93 -2.40 5.31
N HIS A 44 9.59 -2.47 4.03
CA HIS A 44 9.80 -3.64 3.19
C HIS A 44 10.91 -3.45 2.15
N VAL A 45 11.41 -2.23 1.95
CA VAL A 45 12.63 -1.99 1.16
C VAL A 45 13.91 -2.16 1.97
N THR A 46 13.83 -2.21 3.30
CA THR A 46 14.99 -2.34 4.19
C THR A 46 15.57 -3.75 4.21
N ALA A 47 14.75 -4.80 4.23
CA ALA A 47 15.26 -6.17 4.21
C ALA A 47 16.01 -6.48 2.90
N LEU A 48 15.40 -6.18 1.75
CA LEU A 48 16.03 -6.40 0.44
C LEU A 48 17.28 -5.53 0.24
N ALA A 49 17.27 -4.28 0.73
CA ALA A 49 18.44 -3.41 0.68
C ALA A 49 19.59 -3.93 1.54
N LEU A 50 19.31 -4.43 2.75
CA LEU A 50 20.33 -5.02 3.63
C LEU A 50 20.90 -6.32 3.05
N PHE A 51 20.05 -7.20 2.51
CA PHE A 51 20.52 -8.41 1.83
C PHE A 51 21.32 -8.08 0.56
N GLY A 52 20.89 -7.08 -0.22
CA GLY A 52 21.60 -6.62 -1.41
C GLY A 52 22.99 -6.05 -1.09
N TRP A 53 23.09 -5.20 -0.07
CA TRP A 53 24.38 -4.64 0.35
C TRP A 53 25.29 -5.69 1.01
N GLY A 54 24.72 -6.60 1.82
CA GLY A 54 25.47 -7.65 2.50
C GLY A 54 25.99 -8.73 1.55
N LEU A 55 25.09 -9.47 0.89
CA LEU A 55 25.47 -10.56 -0.01
C LEU A 55 26.12 -10.04 -1.29
N GLY A 56 25.55 -8.99 -1.90
CA GLY A 56 26.09 -8.40 -3.12
C GLY A 56 27.46 -7.75 -2.90
N GLY A 57 27.62 -7.00 -1.81
CA GLY A 57 28.89 -6.35 -1.46
C GLY A 57 30.00 -7.37 -1.15
N LEU A 58 29.69 -8.42 -0.39
CA LEU A 58 30.65 -9.48 -0.09
C LEU A 58 31.09 -10.23 -1.36
N LEU A 59 30.15 -10.60 -2.23
CA LEU A 59 30.46 -11.28 -3.48
C LEU A 59 31.33 -10.40 -4.38
N ALA A 60 31.03 -9.11 -4.51
CA ALA A 60 31.84 -8.16 -5.28
C ALA A 60 33.25 -8.00 -4.71
N ALA A 61 33.40 -7.96 -3.39
CA ALA A 61 34.72 -7.89 -2.76
C ALA A 61 35.54 -9.16 -3.03
N ILE A 62 34.92 -10.34 -2.90
CA ILE A 62 35.58 -11.63 -3.17
C ILE A 62 36.02 -11.72 -4.63
N THR A 63 35.18 -11.32 -5.59
CA THR A 63 35.55 -11.37 -7.01
C THR A 63 36.70 -10.42 -7.33
N VAL A 64 36.70 -9.20 -6.78
CA VAL A 64 37.81 -8.25 -6.95
C VAL A 64 39.11 -8.82 -6.38
N VAL A 65 39.09 -9.34 -5.16
CA VAL A 65 40.27 -9.95 -4.53
C VAL A 65 40.77 -11.14 -5.34
N ALA A 66 39.86 -12.02 -5.78
CA ALA A 66 40.21 -13.17 -6.61
C ALA A 66 40.87 -12.75 -7.91
N VAL A 67 40.32 -11.76 -8.62
CA VAL A 67 40.90 -11.22 -9.86
C VAL A 67 42.28 -10.62 -9.60
N VAL A 68 42.45 -9.83 -8.54
CA VAL A 68 43.75 -9.22 -8.22
C VAL A 68 44.80 -10.29 -7.90
N VAL A 69 44.46 -11.31 -7.10
CA VAL A 69 45.37 -12.41 -6.76
C VAL A 69 45.70 -13.29 -7.96
N LEU A 70 44.75 -13.51 -8.88
CA LEU A 70 44.99 -14.30 -10.10
C LEU A 70 45.85 -13.57 -11.15
N ASN A 71 45.95 -12.25 -11.05
CA ASN A 71 46.73 -11.40 -11.97
C ASN A 71 48.04 -10.86 -11.36
N LEU A 72 48.37 -11.27 -10.12
CA LEU A 72 49.65 -11.04 -9.45
C LEU A 72 50.54 -12.27 -9.59
#